data_AF-A0A3M8T1C7-F1
#
_entry.id   AF-A0A3M8T1C7-F1
#
_cell.length_a   1.000
_cell.length_b   1.000
_cell.length_c   1.000
_cell.angle_alpha   90.00
_cell.angle_beta   90.00
_cell.angle_gamma   90.00
#
_symmetry.space_group_name_H-M   'P 1'
#
loop_
_entity.id
_entity.type
_entity.pdbx_description
1 polymer ?
#
loop_
_entity_poly.entity_id
_entity_poly.type
_entity_poly.pdbx_seq_one_letter_code
_entity_poly.pdbx_strand_id
1 'polypeptide(L)'
;MSHWYYSDSTRTRQGPVDAEAMAQLHREGRLAPDTLVWREGLTEWQPWRTLMSEVLGTDVALSPPPAPAAIDGEAGFTPAATPTTAPESGDAIDWGIPASPRPTATVTDALPASWATADSASPYAPPRATLAESSDYQAGGEVVYAGFLKRFAAVVIDGFAITIAYYAVVIILMLVFGMGLGALGSMTPSSDALPAGMVAMFAVIYGVYPIISGLYYVGFESSSMQATLGKMAVGIKVTDGNGQRLRPTHALGRWVSHLLSYLTLYVGYIMAGFTDRKRGLHDMVANTLVVDRWAYTGRPDLQRRELGVVTIVMLVLAGLAILGYGAILAFVVALGAMGSS
;
A
#
# COMPACT_ATOMS: atom_id res chain seq x y z
N MET A 1 -32.60 12.54 -39.21
CA MET A 1 -32.42 11.50 -38.18
C MET A 1 -31.13 11.86 -37.46
N SER A 2 -31.15 12.02 -36.15
CA SER A 2 -29.94 12.30 -35.37
C SER A 2 -29.13 11.02 -35.21
N HIS A 3 -27.85 11.04 -35.56
CA HIS A 3 -26.95 9.92 -35.29
C HIS A 3 -26.54 9.93 -33.81
N TRP A 4 -26.70 8.78 -33.16
CA TRP A 4 -26.32 8.55 -31.77
C TRP A 4 -25.09 7.65 -31.69
N TYR A 5 -24.30 7.88 -30.66
CA TYR A 5 -23.14 7.08 -30.31
C TYR A 5 -23.17 6.81 -28.81
N TYR A 6 -22.67 5.65 -28.38
CA TYR A 6 -22.54 5.30 -26.97
C TYR A 6 -21.17 4.68 -26.70
N SER A 7 -20.69 4.82 -25.47
CA SER A 7 -19.46 4.18 -25.01
C SER A 7 -19.82 2.87 -24.31
N ASP A 8 -19.33 1.73 -24.78
CA ASP A 8 -19.52 0.46 -24.08
C ASP A 8 -18.70 0.37 -22.77
N SER A 9 -18.84 -0.73 -22.03
CA SER A 9 -18.10 -1.00 -20.78
C SER A 9 -16.58 -1.05 -20.96
N THR A 10 -16.09 -1.19 -22.19
CA THR A 10 -14.66 -1.16 -22.54
C THR A 10 -14.17 0.25 -22.93
N ARG A 11 -15.03 1.27 -22.79
CA ARG A 11 -14.78 2.66 -23.22
C ARG A 11 -14.57 2.82 -24.73
N THR A 12 -15.12 1.90 -25.53
CA THR A 12 -15.06 1.99 -26.98
C THR A 12 -16.31 2.70 -27.51
N ARG A 13 -16.11 3.65 -28.43
CA ARG A 13 -17.21 4.36 -29.09
C ARG A 13 -17.92 3.44 -30.08
N GLN A 14 -19.19 3.16 -29.84
CA GLN A 14 -20.09 2.40 -30.70
C GLN A 14 -21.07 3.35 -31.39
N GLY A 15 -21.34 3.11 -32.68
CA GLY A 15 -22.24 3.91 -33.51
C GLY A 15 -21.71 4.12 -34.94
N PRO A 16 -22.46 4.79 -35.83
CA PRO A 16 -23.72 5.49 -35.56
C PRO A 16 -24.91 4.54 -35.41
N VAL A 17 -25.75 4.78 -34.41
CA VAL A 17 -27.06 4.12 -34.19
C VAL A 17 -28.16 5.18 -34.22
N ASP A 18 -29.40 4.78 -34.54
CA ASP A 18 -30.54 5.67 -34.48
C ASP A 18 -31.20 5.66 -33.08
N ALA A 19 -32.19 6.53 -32.89
CA ALA A 19 -32.90 6.65 -31.61
C ALA A 19 -33.67 5.36 -31.25
N GLU A 20 -34.19 4.63 -32.24
CA GLU A 20 -34.94 3.39 -32.02
C GLU A 20 -34.03 2.25 -31.54
N ALA A 21 -32.84 2.12 -32.11
CA ALA A 21 -31.80 1.20 -31.65
C ALA A 21 -31.32 1.54 -30.24
N MET A 22 -31.18 2.82 -29.89
CA MET A 22 -30.87 3.24 -28.50
C MET A 22 -31.97 2.83 -27.52
N ALA A 23 -33.25 2.98 -27.91
CA ALA A 23 -34.39 2.52 -27.10
C ALA A 23 -34.39 1.00 -26.92
N GLN A 24 -34.02 0.25 -27.96
CA GLN A 24 -33.90 -1.21 -27.88
C GLN A 24 -32.77 -1.65 -26.94
N LEU A 25 -31.58 -1.04 -27.05
CA LEU A 25 -30.44 -1.34 -26.17
C LEU A 25 -30.75 -1.07 -24.69
N HIS A 26 -31.57 -0.06 -24.40
CA HIS A 26 -32.06 0.19 -23.04
C HIS A 26 -33.02 -0.89 -22.56
N ARG A 27 -34.00 -1.30 -23.39
CA ARG A 27 -34.93 -2.39 -23.06
C ARG A 27 -34.23 -3.73 -22.85
N GLU A 28 -33.13 -3.97 -23.56
CA GLU A 28 -32.27 -5.15 -23.40
C GLU A 28 -31.34 -5.08 -22.17
N GLY A 29 -31.35 -3.98 -21.40
CA GLY A 29 -30.49 -3.80 -20.23
C GLY A 29 -29.01 -3.59 -20.55
N ARG A 30 -28.67 -3.31 -21.81
CA ARG A 30 -27.29 -3.12 -22.28
C ARG A 30 -26.78 -1.69 -22.13
N LEU A 31 -27.68 -0.72 -21.93
CA LEU A 31 -27.36 0.67 -21.61
C LEU A 31 -27.61 0.94 -20.12
N ALA A 32 -26.55 0.85 -19.33
CA ALA A 32 -26.58 1.27 -17.93
C ALA A 32 -26.86 2.78 -17.81
N PRO A 33 -27.49 3.28 -16.73
CA PRO A 33 -27.83 4.70 -16.56
C PRO A 33 -26.63 5.65 -16.69
N ASP A 34 -25.44 5.21 -16.31
CA ASP A 34 -24.21 6.00 -16.33
C ASP A 34 -23.41 5.86 -17.63
N THR A 35 -23.91 5.08 -18.60
CA THR A 35 -23.27 4.91 -19.90
C THR A 35 -23.20 6.24 -20.64
N LEU A 36 -22.02 6.64 -21.10
CA LEU A 36 -21.86 7.89 -21.83
C LEU A 36 -22.42 7.74 -23.25
N VAL A 37 -23.31 8.66 -23.63
CA VAL A 37 -23.89 8.75 -24.97
C VAL A 37 -23.66 10.15 -25.54
N TRP A 38 -23.61 10.24 -26.86
CA TRP A 38 -23.47 11.49 -27.59
C TRP A 38 -24.35 11.46 -28.83
N ARG A 39 -24.92 12.61 -29.17
CA ARG A 39 -25.68 12.80 -30.41
C ARG A 39 -25.22 14.05 -31.12
N GLU A 40 -25.45 14.07 -32.43
CA GLU A 40 -25.23 15.26 -33.24
C GLU A 40 -25.95 16.48 -32.66
N GLY A 41 -25.18 17.55 -32.41
CA GLY A 41 -25.63 18.78 -31.77
C GLY A 41 -25.20 18.95 -30.31
N LEU A 42 -24.67 17.92 -29.64
CA LEU A 42 -24.10 18.04 -28.30
C LEU A 42 -22.61 18.41 -28.35
N THR A 43 -22.17 19.30 -27.46
CA THR A 43 -20.76 19.69 -27.32
C THR A 43 -19.94 18.67 -26.54
N GLU A 44 -20.59 17.86 -25.70
CA GLU A 44 -19.94 16.87 -24.83
C GLU A 44 -20.77 15.59 -24.67
N TRP A 45 -20.10 14.51 -24.28
CA TRP A 45 -20.74 13.23 -23.95
C TRP A 45 -21.52 13.35 -22.65
N GLN A 46 -22.74 12.83 -22.62
CA GLN A 46 -23.60 12.89 -21.43
C GLN A 46 -24.02 11.49 -20.97
N PRO A 47 -24.26 11.26 -19.67
CA PRO A 47 -24.81 10.00 -19.18
C PRO A 47 -26.18 9.68 -19.80
N TRP A 48 -26.42 8.40 -20.09
CA TRP A 48 -27.67 7.91 -20.69
C TRP A 48 -28.89 8.34 -19.88
N ARG A 49 -28.80 8.35 -18.54
CA ARG A 49 -29.87 8.84 -17.66
C ARG A 49 -30.35 10.26 -17.93
N THR A 50 -29.51 11.12 -18.47
CA THR A 50 -29.86 12.51 -18.77
C THR A 50 -30.65 12.61 -20.08
N LEU A 51 -30.40 11.69 -21.02
CA LEU A 51 -30.93 11.74 -22.38
C LEU A 51 -31.96 10.64 -22.67
N MET A 52 -32.13 9.66 -21.76
CA MET A 52 -33.03 8.52 -21.95
C MET A 52 -34.50 8.96 -22.10
N SER A 53 -34.91 10.05 -21.45
CA SER A 53 -36.26 10.60 -21.58
C SER A 53 -36.54 11.21 -22.96
N GLU A 54 -35.50 11.69 -23.67
CA GLU A 54 -35.61 12.18 -25.04
C GLU A 54 -35.90 11.05 -26.03
N VAL A 55 -35.39 9.85 -25.75
CA VAL A 55 -35.46 8.69 -26.64
C VAL A 55 -36.62 7.75 -26.29
N LEU A 56 -36.92 7.57 -25.00
CA LEU A 56 -37.94 6.63 -24.52
C LEU A 56 -39.32 7.28 -24.29
N GLY A 57 -39.41 8.61 -24.36
CA GLY A 57 -40.61 9.35 -23.98
C GLY A 57 -40.81 9.44 -22.46
N THR A 58 -41.65 10.36 -22.02
CA THR A 58 -41.80 10.79 -20.61
C THR A 58 -42.53 9.82 -19.65
N ASP A 59 -42.76 8.56 -20.02
CA ASP A 59 -43.58 7.64 -19.20
C ASP A 59 -42.82 6.52 -18.47
N VAL A 60 -41.48 6.49 -18.49
CA VAL A 60 -40.72 5.48 -17.73
C VAL A 60 -40.15 6.09 -16.45
N ALA A 61 -41.02 6.19 -15.45
CA ALA A 61 -40.62 6.39 -14.06
C ALA A 61 -39.71 5.23 -13.60
N LEU A 62 -38.65 5.59 -12.88
CA LEU A 62 -37.64 4.72 -12.27
C LEU A 62 -38.27 3.51 -11.56
N SER A 63 -38.27 2.33 -12.19
CA SER A 63 -38.50 1.08 -11.46
C SER A 63 -37.21 0.65 -10.76
N PRO A 64 -37.25 0.32 -9.46
CA PRO A 64 -36.11 -0.26 -8.76
C PRO A 64 -35.76 -1.65 -9.35
N PRO A 65 -34.50 -2.10 -9.23
CA PRO A 65 -34.06 -3.37 -9.80
C PRO A 65 -34.86 -4.56 -9.22
N PRO A 66 -35.24 -5.56 -10.04
CA PRO A 66 -35.93 -6.75 -9.55
C PRO A 66 -35.02 -7.55 -8.62
N ALA A 67 -35.56 -7.92 -7.45
CA ALA A 67 -34.94 -8.87 -6.53
C ALA A 67 -34.73 -10.22 -7.24
N PRO A 68 -33.64 -10.97 -6.92
CA PRO A 68 -33.37 -12.26 -7.54
C PRO A 68 -34.54 -13.22 -7.28
N ALA A 69 -35.05 -13.81 -8.37
CA ALA A 69 -36.20 -14.70 -8.36
C ALA A 69 -35.93 -15.96 -7.51
N ALA A 70 -36.81 -16.19 -6.53
CA ALA A 70 -36.96 -17.45 -5.85
C ALA A 70 -37.41 -18.51 -6.87
N ILE A 71 -36.70 -19.64 -6.89
CA ILE A 71 -37.03 -20.80 -7.71
C ILE A 71 -37.73 -21.78 -6.76
N ASP A 72 -39.06 -21.83 -6.81
CA ASP A 72 -39.83 -22.87 -6.13
C ASP A 72 -40.09 -24.02 -7.11
N GLY A 73 -39.58 -25.20 -6.76
CA GLY A 73 -39.85 -26.47 -7.42
C GLY A 73 -39.75 -27.58 -6.38
N GLU A 74 -40.90 -27.95 -5.82
CA GLU A 74 -41.09 -29.04 -4.87
C GLU A 74 -40.63 -30.40 -5.42
N ALA A 75 -39.94 -31.18 -4.59
CA ALA A 75 -40.22 -32.61 -4.39
C ALA A 75 -39.55 -33.07 -3.10
N GLY A 76 -40.37 -33.53 -2.14
CA GLY A 76 -40.00 -33.66 -0.74
C GLY A 76 -39.02 -34.76 -0.37
N PHE A 77 -38.41 -34.60 0.80
CA PHE A 77 -38.05 -35.70 1.68
C PHE A 77 -37.91 -35.19 3.11
N THR A 78 -38.47 -35.95 4.04
CA THR A 78 -38.49 -35.74 5.50
C THR A 78 -37.08 -35.73 6.12
N PRO A 79 -36.88 -35.10 7.29
CA PRO A 79 -35.56 -34.97 7.90
C PRO A 79 -35.12 -36.30 8.54
N ALA A 80 -34.06 -36.91 8.00
CA ALA A 80 -33.31 -37.96 8.66
C ALA A 80 -31.96 -37.41 9.16
N ALA A 81 -31.57 -37.85 10.35
CA ALA A 81 -30.41 -37.41 11.10
C ALA A 81 -29.05 -37.65 10.40
N THR A 82 -28.11 -36.73 10.64
CA THR A 82 -26.61 -36.74 10.62
C THR A 82 -25.85 -37.95 10.02
N PRO A 83 -24.67 -37.77 9.37
CA PRO A 83 -23.52 -37.09 9.97
C PRO A 83 -22.63 -36.19 9.07
N THR A 84 -22.00 -35.24 9.75
CA THR A 84 -20.74 -34.56 9.44
C THR A 84 -19.73 -35.43 8.68
N THR A 85 -19.33 -34.99 7.49
CA THR A 85 -17.98 -35.23 6.95
C THR A 85 -17.53 -33.97 6.20
N ALA A 86 -16.44 -33.37 6.66
CA ALA A 86 -15.74 -32.28 5.99
C ALA A 86 -14.77 -32.87 4.96
N PRO A 87 -14.54 -32.25 3.79
CA PRO A 87 -13.51 -32.71 2.88
C PRO A 87 -12.12 -32.28 3.40
N GLU A 88 -11.21 -33.24 3.47
CA GLU A 88 -9.80 -33.06 3.78
C GLU A 88 -9.14 -32.12 2.76
N SER A 89 -8.70 -30.95 3.22
CA SER A 89 -7.72 -30.12 2.52
C SER A 89 -6.33 -30.61 2.89
N GLY A 90 -5.59 -31.09 1.90
CA GLY A 90 -4.24 -31.60 2.04
C GLY A 90 -3.25 -30.58 2.59
N ASP A 91 -2.41 -31.08 3.50
CA ASP A 91 -1.05 -30.69 3.86
C ASP A 91 -0.69 -29.21 3.78
N ALA A 92 -1.22 -28.44 4.73
CA ALA A 92 -0.54 -27.25 5.24
C ALA A 92 0.27 -27.63 6.48
N ILE A 93 1.57 -27.35 6.44
CA ILE A 93 2.52 -27.55 7.54
C ILE A 93 2.05 -26.75 8.77
N ASP A 94 1.70 -27.47 9.85
CA ASP A 94 1.29 -26.93 11.15
C ASP A 94 2.51 -26.41 11.93
N TRP A 95 2.54 -25.10 12.16
CA TRP A 95 3.59 -24.41 12.92
C TRP A 95 3.34 -24.35 14.44
N GLY A 96 2.44 -25.18 14.99
CA GLY A 96 2.38 -25.43 16.45
C GLY A 96 2.13 -24.19 17.30
N ILE A 97 1.31 -23.25 16.82
CA ILE A 97 0.88 -22.08 17.61
C ILE A 97 -0.44 -22.42 18.31
N PRO A 98 -0.53 -22.38 19.65
CA PRO A 98 -1.82 -22.55 20.33
C PRO A 98 -2.76 -21.42 19.91
N ALA A 99 -3.96 -21.79 19.46
CA ALA A 99 -5.03 -20.85 19.16
C ALA A 99 -5.30 -19.99 20.40
N SER A 100 -5.09 -18.67 20.28
CA SER A 100 -5.40 -17.75 21.37
C SER A 100 -6.92 -17.79 21.65
N PRO A 101 -7.36 -17.90 22.91
CA PRO A 101 -8.77 -17.90 23.23
C PRO A 101 -9.40 -16.57 22.79
N ARG A 102 -10.48 -16.67 22.01
CA ARG A 102 -11.37 -15.55 21.67
C ARG A 102 -11.88 -14.95 22.99
N PRO A 103 -11.67 -13.65 23.28
CA PRO A 103 -12.20 -13.06 24.51
C PRO A 103 -13.72 -12.97 24.41
N THR A 104 -14.41 -13.91 25.04
CA THR A 104 -15.84 -13.82 25.37
C THR A 104 -15.96 -12.86 26.56
N ALA A 105 -15.91 -11.55 26.29
CA ALA A 105 -16.19 -10.56 27.31
C ALA A 105 -17.71 -10.43 27.48
N THR A 106 -18.28 -11.32 28.30
CA THR A 106 -19.59 -11.08 28.92
C THR A 106 -19.36 -10.10 30.06
N VAL A 107 -19.34 -8.79 29.75
CA VAL A 107 -19.38 -7.76 30.79
C VAL A 107 -20.83 -7.60 31.22
N THR A 108 -21.25 -8.46 32.15
CA THR A 108 -22.40 -8.18 33.01
C THR A 108 -21.89 -7.35 34.17
N ASP A 109 -21.72 -6.04 33.95
CA ASP A 109 -21.65 -5.08 35.04
C ASP A 109 -22.81 -4.11 34.83
N ALA A 110 -23.91 -4.43 35.51
CA ALA A 110 -25.13 -3.65 35.51
C ALA A 110 -24.85 -2.36 36.28
N LEU A 111 -24.44 -1.35 35.54
CA LEU A 111 -24.35 -0.01 36.06
C LEU A 111 -25.77 0.49 36.38
N PRO A 112 -25.99 1.15 37.53
CA PRO A 112 -27.34 1.57 37.92
C PRO A 112 -27.94 2.48 36.84
N ALA A 113 -29.16 2.15 36.41
CA ALA A 113 -29.91 2.84 35.35
C ALA A 113 -30.21 4.34 35.62
N SER A 114 -29.71 4.90 36.72
CA SER A 114 -29.90 6.30 37.12
C SER A 114 -28.88 7.27 36.52
N TRP A 115 -27.86 6.82 35.81
CA TRP A 115 -26.93 7.71 35.09
C TRP A 115 -26.98 7.59 33.56
N ALA A 116 -27.81 6.70 33.01
CA ALA A 116 -27.86 6.42 31.58
C ALA A 116 -28.81 7.31 30.76
N THR A 117 -29.36 8.40 31.30
CA THR A 117 -30.39 9.20 30.59
C THR A 117 -30.19 10.71 30.57
N ALA A 118 -28.98 11.23 30.79
CA ALA A 118 -28.74 12.68 30.70
C ALA A 118 -27.52 13.01 29.83
N ASP A 119 -27.56 12.68 28.54
CA ASP A 119 -26.75 13.42 27.55
C ASP A 119 -27.29 13.37 26.10
N SER A 120 -28.61 13.18 25.95
CA SER A 120 -29.28 13.46 24.69
C SER A 120 -29.73 14.92 24.68
N ALA A 121 -29.06 15.74 23.87
CA ALA A 121 -29.37 17.12 23.50
C ALA A 121 -28.75 18.25 24.37
N SER A 122 -27.42 18.32 24.39
CA SER A 122 -26.77 19.63 24.53
C SER A 122 -26.88 20.41 23.20
N PRO A 123 -27.55 21.57 23.14
CA PRO A 123 -27.67 22.38 21.93
C PRO A 123 -26.35 23.04 21.49
N TYR A 124 -25.30 22.92 22.31
CA TYR A 124 -23.93 23.35 22.01
C TYR A 124 -22.96 22.18 21.80
N ALA A 125 -23.47 20.97 21.56
CA ALA A 125 -22.61 19.85 21.18
C ALA A 125 -21.90 20.21 19.85
N PRO A 126 -20.55 20.26 19.81
CA PRO A 126 -19.85 20.52 18.57
C PRO A 126 -20.21 19.43 17.55
N PRO A 127 -20.34 19.77 16.25
CA PRO A 127 -20.65 18.78 15.24
C PRO A 127 -19.61 17.66 15.31
N ARG A 128 -20.05 16.47 15.70
CA ARG A 128 -19.23 15.28 15.66
C ARG A 128 -19.13 14.86 14.20
N ALA A 129 -18.10 15.37 13.51
CA ALA A 129 -17.69 14.76 12.26
C ALA A 129 -17.31 13.32 12.58
N THR A 130 -18.16 12.37 12.19
CA THR A 130 -17.74 10.98 12.09
C THR A 130 -16.64 11.00 11.04
N LEU A 131 -15.38 10.96 11.47
CA LEU A 131 -14.29 10.56 10.59
C LEU A 131 -14.58 9.10 10.25
N ALA A 132 -15.50 8.88 9.31
CA ALA A 132 -15.51 7.66 8.56
C ALA A 132 -14.16 7.64 7.87
N GLU A 133 -13.18 7.01 8.51
CA GLU A 133 -11.94 6.56 7.88
C GLU A 133 -12.33 5.40 6.95
N SER A 134 -13.34 5.60 6.09
CA SER A 134 -13.58 4.80 4.92
C SER A 134 -12.51 5.21 3.93
N SER A 135 -11.29 4.71 4.15
CA SER A 135 -10.48 4.28 3.04
C SER A 135 -11.36 3.28 2.29
N ASP A 136 -12.12 3.80 1.33
CA ASP A 136 -13.12 3.07 0.59
C ASP A 136 -12.36 2.05 -0.24
N TYR A 137 -12.08 0.91 0.39
CA TYR A 137 -11.29 -0.16 -0.17
C TYR A 137 -12.14 -0.78 -1.26
N GLN A 138 -11.76 -0.50 -2.50
CA GLN A 138 -12.45 -1.03 -3.67
C GLN A 138 -11.57 -2.11 -4.29
N ALA A 139 -11.97 -3.36 -4.08
CA ALA A 139 -11.41 -4.51 -4.77
C ALA A 139 -11.93 -4.56 -6.22
N GLY A 140 -11.10 -5.04 -7.15
CA GLY A 140 -11.53 -5.36 -8.52
C GLY A 140 -11.22 -4.32 -9.60
N GLY A 141 -10.64 -3.18 -9.26
CA GLY A 141 -10.12 -2.21 -10.25
C GLY A 141 -8.76 -2.60 -10.82
N GLU A 142 -8.36 -1.95 -11.92
CA GLU A 142 -6.99 -2.06 -12.42
C GLU A 142 -5.99 -1.55 -11.37
N VAL A 143 -4.92 -2.31 -11.13
CA VAL A 143 -3.88 -1.97 -10.15
C VAL A 143 -2.59 -1.64 -10.89
N VAL A 144 -2.12 -0.40 -10.73
CA VAL A 144 -0.83 0.04 -11.25
C VAL A 144 0.27 -0.31 -10.26
N TYR A 145 1.08 -1.31 -10.61
CA TYR A 145 2.24 -1.72 -9.82
C TYR A 145 3.40 -0.74 -9.96
N ALA A 146 4.08 -0.45 -8.84
CA ALA A 146 5.26 0.39 -8.83
C ALA A 146 6.47 -0.40 -9.36
N GLY A 147 7.00 0.03 -10.52
CA GLY A 147 8.22 -0.52 -11.09
C GLY A 147 9.49 -0.21 -10.28
N PHE A 148 10.60 -0.81 -10.71
CA PHE A 148 11.92 -0.68 -10.06
C PHE A 148 12.35 0.77 -9.85
N LEU A 149 12.21 1.64 -10.86
CA LEU A 149 12.69 3.02 -10.80
C LEU A 149 12.00 3.88 -9.72
N LYS A 150 10.67 3.74 -9.56
CA LYS A 150 9.93 4.45 -8.49
C LYS A 150 10.41 3.99 -7.12
N ARG A 151 10.62 2.68 -6.96
CA ARG A 151 11.13 2.08 -5.72
C ARG A 151 12.56 2.53 -5.42
N PHE A 152 13.43 2.57 -6.44
CA PHE A 152 14.81 3.04 -6.29
C PHE A 152 14.85 4.52 -5.87
N ALA A 153 14.09 5.40 -6.53
CA ALA A 153 14.00 6.80 -6.13
C ALA A 153 13.45 6.97 -4.70
N ALA A 154 12.47 6.17 -4.30
CA ALA A 154 11.98 6.17 -2.92
C ALA A 154 13.07 5.77 -1.92
N VAL A 155 13.85 4.73 -2.21
CA VAL A 155 14.97 4.28 -1.37
C VAL A 155 16.06 5.34 -1.27
N VAL A 156 16.33 6.12 -2.32
CA VAL A 156 17.28 7.24 -2.25
C VAL A 156 16.80 8.30 -1.26
N ILE A 157 15.52 8.68 -1.31
CA ILE A 157 14.93 9.66 -0.37
C ILE A 157 14.93 9.12 1.06
N ASP A 158 14.46 7.88 1.25
CA ASP A 158 14.45 7.22 2.55
C ASP A 158 15.87 7.08 3.11
N GLY A 159 16.85 6.81 2.24
CA GLY A 159 18.27 6.73 2.58
C GLY A 159 18.79 8.02 3.21
N PHE A 160 18.42 9.19 2.68
CA PHE A 160 18.77 10.47 3.31
C PHE A 160 18.13 10.61 4.70
N ALA A 161 16.83 10.31 4.82
CA ALA A 161 16.13 10.42 6.11
C ALA A 161 16.75 9.50 7.17
N ILE A 162 17.01 8.24 6.83
CA ILE A 162 17.63 7.25 7.71
C ILE A 162 19.07 7.64 8.04
N THR A 163 19.83 8.12 7.07
CA THR A 163 21.24 8.54 7.29
C THR A 163 21.32 9.73 8.23
N ILE A 164 20.45 10.73 8.07
CA ILE A 164 20.36 11.88 8.97
C ILE A 164 20.01 11.42 10.39
N ALA A 165 18.98 10.57 10.53
CA ALA A 165 18.58 10.03 11.83
C ALA A 165 19.71 9.20 12.47
N TYR A 166 20.39 8.37 11.68
CA TYR A 166 21.52 7.55 12.10
C TYR A 166 22.66 8.42 12.64
N TYR A 167 23.12 9.42 11.88
CA TYR A 167 24.20 10.29 12.34
C TYR A 167 23.81 11.13 13.55
N ALA A 168 22.56 11.61 13.63
CA ALA A 168 22.09 12.33 14.81
C ALA A 168 22.17 11.45 16.08
N VAL A 169 21.70 10.20 15.99
CA VAL A 169 21.77 9.23 17.10
C VAL A 169 23.22 8.87 17.41
N VAL A 170 24.05 8.60 16.40
CA VAL A 170 25.48 8.28 16.60
C VAL A 170 26.23 9.43 17.26
N ILE A 171 25.98 10.69 16.88
CA ILE A 171 26.61 11.85 17.53
C ILE A 171 26.24 11.92 19.01
N ILE A 172 24.96 11.74 19.34
CA ILE A 172 24.51 11.72 20.74
C ILE A 172 25.18 10.58 21.51
N LEU A 173 25.22 9.38 20.93
CA LEU A 173 25.86 8.22 21.54
C LEU A 173 27.37 8.43 21.71
N MET A 174 28.05 9.05 20.74
CA MET A 174 29.48 9.39 20.84
C MET A 174 29.76 10.39 21.96
N LEU A 175 28.90 11.40 22.13
CA LEU A 175 29.06 12.39 23.21
C LEU A 175 28.87 11.73 24.57
N VAL A 176 27.81 10.93 24.74
CA VAL A 176 27.53 10.23 26.01
C VAL A 176 28.61 9.19 26.32
N PHE A 177 28.98 8.36 25.34
CA PHE A 177 29.99 7.33 25.51
C PHE A 177 31.40 7.90 25.67
N GLY A 178 31.76 8.94 24.93
CA GLY A 178 33.05 9.62 25.03
C GLY A 178 33.26 10.30 26.37
N MET A 179 32.23 10.95 26.93
CA MET A 179 32.26 11.48 28.29
C MET A 179 32.39 10.35 29.33
N GLY A 180 31.65 9.26 29.17
CA GLY A 180 31.67 8.11 30.08
C GLY A 180 33.01 7.36 30.08
N LEU A 181 33.57 7.07 28.90
CA LEU A 181 34.84 6.37 28.75
C LEU A 181 36.03 7.25 29.17
N GLY A 182 35.97 8.56 28.91
CA GLY A 182 36.98 9.51 29.40
C GLY A 182 37.01 9.59 30.93
N ALA A 183 35.84 9.62 31.57
CA ALA A 183 35.73 9.58 33.03
C ALA A 183 36.20 8.23 33.60
N LEU A 184 35.78 7.10 33.01
CA LEU A 184 36.15 5.76 33.49
C LEU A 184 37.64 5.46 33.28
N GLY A 185 38.21 5.84 32.13
CA GLY A 185 39.63 5.67 31.82
C GLY A 185 40.55 6.48 32.74
N SER A 186 40.06 7.60 33.30
CA SER A 186 40.79 8.35 34.33
C SER A 186 40.81 7.64 35.70
N MET A 187 39.82 6.78 35.96
CA MET A 187 39.69 6.04 37.23
C MET A 187 40.35 4.65 37.20
N THR A 188 40.45 4.03 36.03
CA THR A 188 41.02 2.68 35.86
C THR A 188 42.02 2.66 34.70
N PRO A 189 43.33 2.89 34.97
CA PRO A 189 44.36 2.84 33.94
C PRO A 189 44.72 1.38 33.64
N SER A 190 43.86 0.68 32.91
CA SER A 190 44.15 -0.66 32.37
C SER A 190 44.36 -0.59 30.86
N SER A 191 45.44 -1.22 30.38
CA SER A 191 45.77 -1.32 28.94
C SER A 191 44.66 -2.01 28.13
N ASP A 192 43.87 -2.85 28.79
CA ASP A 192 42.85 -3.69 28.16
C ASP A 192 41.48 -2.98 28.06
N ALA A 193 41.28 -1.85 28.75
CA ALA A 193 40.04 -1.09 28.69
C ALA A 193 39.84 -0.36 27.36
N LEU A 194 40.93 0.07 26.70
CA LEU A 194 40.84 0.82 25.44
C LEU A 194 40.34 -0.06 24.27
N PRO A 195 40.88 -1.28 24.02
CA PRO A 195 40.36 -2.16 22.97
C PRO A 195 38.91 -2.60 23.23
N ALA A 196 38.57 -2.95 24.48
CA ALA A 196 37.21 -3.35 24.84
C ALA A 196 36.19 -2.22 24.62
N GLY A 197 36.54 -0.99 25.00
CA GLY A 197 35.72 0.20 24.76
C GLY A 197 35.50 0.46 23.27
N MET A 198 36.54 0.30 22.43
CA MET A 198 36.42 0.43 20.98
C MET A 198 35.50 -0.63 20.37
N VAL A 199 35.63 -1.90 20.78
CA VAL A 199 34.76 -2.99 20.29
C VAL A 199 33.31 -2.74 20.68
N ALA A 200 33.04 -2.36 21.92
CA ALA A 200 31.69 -2.00 22.38
C ALA A 200 31.12 -0.83 21.57
N MET A 201 31.94 0.19 21.30
CA MET A 201 31.55 1.35 20.51
C MET A 201 31.20 0.96 19.06
N PHE A 202 32.02 0.14 18.41
CA PHE A 202 31.71 -0.38 17.07
C PHE A 202 30.41 -1.20 17.06
N ALA A 203 30.22 -2.09 18.04
CA ALA A 203 29.01 -2.88 18.15
C ALA A 203 27.75 -1.99 18.28
N VAL A 204 27.82 -0.92 19.06
CA VAL A 204 26.72 0.06 19.21
C VAL A 204 26.49 0.85 17.91
N ILE A 205 27.55 1.39 17.31
CA ILE A 205 27.49 2.20 16.07
C ILE A 205 26.88 1.38 14.92
N TYR A 206 27.28 0.12 14.75
CA TYR A 206 26.74 -0.73 13.68
C TYR A 206 25.39 -1.35 14.04
N GLY A 207 25.16 -1.65 15.33
CA GLY A 207 23.91 -2.22 15.82
C GLY A 207 22.73 -1.25 15.80
N VAL A 208 22.96 0.06 15.89
CA VAL A 208 21.87 1.05 15.89
C VAL A 208 21.23 1.25 14.52
N TYR A 209 21.99 1.06 13.43
CA TYR A 209 21.47 1.20 12.07
C TYR A 209 20.27 0.28 11.75
N PRO A 210 20.35 -1.05 11.94
CA PRO A 210 19.21 -1.93 11.68
C PRO A 210 18.02 -1.63 12.60
N ILE A 211 18.25 -1.13 13.82
CA ILE A 211 17.16 -0.72 14.73
C ILE A 211 16.42 0.49 14.16
N ILE A 212 17.15 1.55 13.77
CA ILE A 212 16.57 2.75 13.17
C ILE A 212 15.84 2.41 11.87
N SER A 213 16.49 1.62 11.01
CA SER A 213 15.90 1.17 9.74
C SER A 213 14.62 0.35 9.97
N GLY A 214 14.65 -0.61 10.89
CA GLY A 214 13.50 -1.45 11.21
C GLY A 214 12.33 -0.64 11.75
N LEU A 215 12.58 0.23 12.73
CA LEU A 215 11.56 1.12 13.30
C LEU A 215 10.96 2.04 12.22
N TYR A 216 11.79 2.59 11.35
CA TYR A 216 11.36 3.45 10.25
C TYR A 216 10.47 2.71 9.25
N TYR A 217 10.96 1.62 8.64
CA TYR A 217 10.20 0.92 7.60
C TYR A 217 8.97 0.22 8.17
N VAL A 218 9.09 -0.49 9.29
CA VAL A 218 7.97 -1.22 9.91
C VAL A 218 6.92 -0.22 10.40
N GLY A 219 7.33 0.86 11.07
CA GLY A 219 6.43 1.89 11.57
C GLY A 219 5.63 2.57 10.45
N PHE A 220 6.32 3.07 9.42
CA PHE A 220 5.64 3.78 8.33
C PHE A 220 4.80 2.85 7.44
N GLU A 221 5.29 1.66 7.08
CA GLU A 221 4.59 0.76 6.15
C GLU A 221 3.38 0.08 6.78
N SER A 222 3.37 -0.13 8.11
CA SER A 222 2.21 -0.68 8.83
C SER A 222 1.21 0.39 9.32
N SER A 223 1.58 1.68 9.25
CA SER A 223 0.70 2.80 9.59
C SER A 223 -0.37 3.08 8.53
N SER A 224 -1.32 3.95 8.85
CA SER A 224 -2.34 4.43 7.88
C SER A 224 -1.74 5.05 6.61
N MET A 225 -0.48 5.47 6.64
CA MET A 225 0.22 6.02 5.48
C MET A 225 0.60 4.94 4.46
N GLN A 226 0.80 3.69 4.89
CA GLN A 226 1.23 2.55 4.07
C GLN A 226 2.51 2.81 3.25
N ALA A 227 3.28 3.83 3.61
CA ALA A 227 4.37 4.35 2.80
C ALA A 227 5.36 5.09 3.68
N THR A 228 6.65 4.92 3.39
CA THR A 228 7.72 5.74 3.94
C THR A 228 7.72 7.13 3.32
N LEU A 229 8.55 8.05 3.84
CA LEU A 229 8.63 9.43 3.34
C LEU A 229 8.98 9.46 1.85
N GLY A 230 9.94 8.65 1.42
CA GLY A 230 10.33 8.51 0.02
C GLY A 230 9.23 7.91 -0.84
N LYS A 231 8.55 6.87 -0.35
CA LYS A 231 7.42 6.25 -1.07
C LYS A 231 6.27 7.22 -1.27
N MET A 232 5.94 8.02 -0.24
CA MET A 232 4.95 9.08 -0.35
C MET A 232 5.37 10.16 -1.36
N ALA A 233 6.64 10.58 -1.34
CA ALA A 233 7.17 11.59 -2.24
C ALA A 233 7.08 11.17 -3.73
N VAL A 234 7.26 9.88 -4.03
CA VAL A 234 7.12 9.35 -5.40
C VAL A 234 5.71 8.84 -5.72
N GLY A 235 4.79 8.89 -4.75
CA GLY A 235 3.37 8.54 -4.95
C GLY A 235 3.08 7.04 -4.98
N ILE A 236 3.82 6.22 -4.23
CA ILE A 236 3.59 4.77 -4.12
C ILE A 236 3.34 4.36 -2.67
N LYS A 237 2.67 3.22 -2.47
CA LYS A 237 2.40 2.63 -1.16
C LYS A 237 2.56 1.12 -1.16
N VAL A 238 2.65 0.53 0.02
CA VAL A 238 2.83 -0.91 0.22
C VAL A 238 1.55 -1.50 0.79
N THR A 239 1.12 -2.62 0.21
CA THR A 239 -0.04 -3.38 0.65
C THR A 239 0.33 -4.86 0.81
N ASP A 240 -0.51 -5.61 1.49
CA ASP A 240 -0.46 -7.08 1.42
C ASP A 240 -0.88 -7.57 0.02
N GLY A 241 -0.87 -8.89 -0.18
CA GLY A 241 -1.30 -9.53 -1.43
C GLY A 241 -2.77 -9.28 -1.82
N ASN A 242 -3.59 -8.83 -0.87
CA ASN A 242 -5.00 -8.50 -1.04
C ASN A 242 -5.25 -6.98 -1.12
N GLY A 243 -4.21 -6.15 -1.16
CA GLY A 243 -4.37 -4.69 -1.21
C GLY A 243 -4.67 -4.03 0.15
N GLN A 244 -4.67 -4.78 1.24
CA GLN A 244 -4.89 -4.25 2.59
C GLN A 244 -3.62 -3.66 3.20
N ARG A 245 -3.81 -2.91 4.29
CA ARG A 245 -2.72 -2.41 5.11
C ARG A 245 -1.94 -3.55 5.78
N LEU A 246 -0.62 -3.38 5.80
CA LEU A 246 0.29 -4.30 6.48
C LEU A 246 0.06 -4.31 7.99
N ARG A 247 0.04 -5.50 8.57
CA ARG A 247 0.19 -5.67 10.02
C ARG A 247 1.66 -5.41 10.42
N PRO A 248 1.96 -4.89 11.62
CA PRO A 248 3.35 -4.65 12.03
C PRO A 248 4.26 -5.88 11.95
N THR A 249 3.76 -7.07 12.33
CA THR A 249 4.51 -8.34 12.22
C THR A 249 4.81 -8.71 10.77
N HIS A 250 3.87 -8.43 9.87
CA HIS A 250 4.00 -8.70 8.45
C HIS A 250 4.99 -7.73 7.79
N ALA A 251 4.95 -6.45 8.17
CA ALA A 251 5.93 -5.45 7.77
C ALA A 251 7.33 -5.77 8.34
N LEU A 252 7.42 -6.30 9.56
CA LEU A 252 8.69 -6.78 10.12
C LEU A 252 9.25 -7.95 9.31
N GLY A 253 8.42 -8.94 8.96
CA GLY A 253 8.84 -10.05 8.10
C GLY A 253 9.34 -9.56 6.74
N ARG A 254 8.67 -8.57 6.14
CA ARG A 254 9.13 -7.87 4.93
C ARG A 254 10.48 -7.19 5.14
N TRP A 255 10.65 -6.45 6.22
CA TRP A 255 11.92 -5.76 6.55
C TRP A 255 13.07 -6.74 6.72
N VAL A 256 12.89 -7.82 7.50
CA VAL A 256 13.89 -8.87 7.68
C VAL A 256 14.20 -9.57 6.36
N SER A 257 13.21 -9.74 5.47
CA SER A 257 13.41 -10.37 4.16
C SER A 257 14.34 -9.59 3.23
N HIS A 258 14.58 -8.30 3.50
CA HIS A 258 15.63 -7.57 2.79
C HIS A 258 17.04 -8.11 3.08
N LEU A 259 17.24 -8.85 4.18
CA LEU A 259 18.50 -9.55 4.46
C LEU A 259 18.87 -10.56 3.36
N LEU A 260 17.87 -11.25 2.81
CA LEU A 260 18.07 -12.17 1.68
C LEU A 260 18.50 -11.42 0.41
N SER A 261 18.08 -10.16 0.27
CA SER A 261 18.51 -9.32 -0.86
C SER A 261 19.98 -8.93 -0.74
N TYR A 262 20.51 -8.72 0.48
CA TYR A 262 21.95 -8.54 0.69
C TYR A 262 22.74 -9.82 0.37
N LEU A 263 22.23 -10.98 0.80
CA LEU A 263 22.87 -12.29 0.52
C LEU A 263 22.94 -12.61 -0.98
N THR A 264 21.95 -12.13 -1.75
CA THR A 264 21.87 -12.33 -3.22
C THR A 264 22.50 -11.18 -4.01
N LEU A 265 23.39 -10.38 -3.41
CA LEU A 265 24.06 -9.23 -4.06
C LEU A 265 23.07 -8.26 -4.74
N TYR A 266 21.96 -7.98 -4.08
CA TYR A 266 20.88 -7.09 -4.54
C TYR A 266 20.13 -7.53 -5.79
N VAL A 267 20.40 -8.72 -6.34
CA VAL A 267 19.61 -9.31 -7.46
C VAL A 267 18.12 -9.35 -7.10
N GLY A 268 17.82 -9.60 -5.82
CA GLY A 268 16.47 -9.54 -5.23
C GLY A 268 15.69 -8.26 -5.52
N TYR A 269 16.35 -7.11 -5.62
CA TYR A 269 15.71 -5.83 -5.92
C TYR A 269 15.49 -5.62 -7.42
N ILE A 270 16.44 -6.06 -8.24
CA ILE A 270 16.40 -5.89 -9.70
C ILE A 270 15.24 -6.69 -10.31
N MET A 271 14.87 -7.84 -9.72
CA MET A 271 13.73 -8.66 -10.15
C MET A 271 12.40 -7.89 -10.20
N ALA A 272 12.23 -6.84 -9.40
CA ALA A 272 11.03 -5.99 -9.45
C ALA A 272 10.87 -5.28 -10.80
N GLY A 273 11.93 -5.14 -11.60
CA GLY A 273 11.86 -4.61 -12.97
C GLY A 273 11.24 -5.59 -13.97
N PHE A 274 11.44 -6.89 -13.77
CA PHE A 274 11.19 -7.93 -14.77
C PHE A 274 9.94 -8.77 -14.49
N THR A 275 9.42 -8.78 -13.27
CA THR A 275 8.25 -9.59 -12.89
C THR A 275 6.94 -8.91 -13.29
N ASP A 276 5.90 -9.70 -13.56
CA ASP A 276 4.58 -9.21 -14.00
C ASP A 276 3.93 -8.26 -12.99
N ARG A 277 3.96 -8.64 -11.70
CA ARG A 277 3.46 -7.82 -10.59
C ARG A 277 4.52 -6.87 -10.02
N LYS A 278 5.66 -6.71 -10.70
CA LYS A 278 6.80 -5.86 -10.29
C LYS A 278 7.28 -6.12 -8.85
N ARG A 279 7.33 -7.38 -8.42
CA ARG A 279 7.70 -7.80 -7.06
C ARG A 279 9.20 -8.08 -6.95
N GLY A 280 9.82 -7.59 -5.88
CA GLY A 280 11.18 -8.00 -5.49
C GLY A 280 11.17 -9.28 -4.65
N LEU A 281 12.35 -9.86 -4.39
CA LEU A 281 12.47 -11.09 -3.57
C LEU A 281 11.80 -10.94 -2.19
N HIS A 282 12.07 -9.83 -1.52
CA HIS A 282 11.48 -9.49 -0.22
C HIS A 282 9.95 -9.34 -0.27
N ASP A 283 9.40 -8.85 -1.40
CA ASP A 283 7.95 -8.77 -1.62
C ASP A 283 7.32 -10.16 -1.80
N MET A 284 8.04 -11.07 -2.45
CA MET A 284 7.59 -12.45 -2.68
C MET A 284 7.54 -13.21 -1.37
N VAL A 285 8.65 -13.19 -0.62
CA VAL A 285 8.76 -13.84 0.69
C VAL A 285 7.70 -13.31 1.66
N ALA A 286 7.52 -11.98 1.69
CA ALA A 286 6.55 -11.37 2.59
C ALA A 286 5.16 -11.20 1.98
N ASN A 287 4.79 -11.88 0.90
CA ASN A 287 3.48 -11.73 0.25
C ASN A 287 2.92 -10.27 0.16
N THR A 288 3.74 -9.34 -0.31
CA THR A 288 3.43 -7.90 -0.37
C THR A 288 3.50 -7.37 -1.79
N LEU A 289 2.85 -6.22 -2.00
CA LEU A 289 2.78 -5.51 -3.26
C LEU A 289 3.11 -4.04 -3.02
N VAL A 290 3.79 -3.42 -4.00
CA VAL A 290 3.98 -1.96 -4.02
C VAL A 290 3.22 -1.43 -5.22
N VAL A 291 2.29 -0.52 -4.95
CA VAL A 291 1.29 -0.04 -5.89
C VAL A 291 1.26 1.48 -5.88
N ASP A 292 0.61 2.08 -6.87
CA ASP A 292 0.32 3.51 -6.86
C ASP A 292 -0.50 3.89 -5.60
N ARG A 293 -0.29 5.10 -5.09
CA ARG A 293 -1.00 5.61 -3.90
C ARG A 293 -2.52 5.51 -4.01
N TRP A 294 -3.08 5.63 -5.21
CA TRP A 294 -4.52 5.59 -5.47
C TRP A 294 -5.06 4.18 -5.76
N ALA A 295 -4.20 3.17 -5.84
CA ALA A 295 -4.64 1.78 -5.98
C ALA A 295 -5.48 1.35 -4.76
N TYR A 296 -6.51 0.53 -4.99
CA TYR A 296 -7.46 0.06 -3.97
C TYR A 296 -8.22 1.19 -3.25
N THR A 297 -8.38 2.34 -3.90
CA THR A 297 -9.20 3.45 -3.41
C THR A 297 -10.36 3.70 -4.37
N GLY A 298 -11.38 4.44 -3.94
CA GLY A 298 -12.51 4.82 -4.80
C GLY A 298 -12.18 5.74 -5.98
N ARG A 299 -10.91 6.10 -6.20
CA ARG A 299 -10.45 6.86 -7.37
C ARG A 299 -9.30 6.15 -8.11
N PRO A 300 -9.55 4.97 -8.70
CA PRO A 300 -8.52 4.21 -9.42
C PRO A 300 -8.04 4.94 -10.70
N ASP A 301 -8.82 5.90 -11.20
CA ASP A 301 -8.50 6.76 -12.35
C ASP A 301 -7.30 7.69 -12.11
N LEU A 302 -6.97 7.99 -10.85
CA LEU A 302 -5.84 8.85 -10.50
C LEU A 302 -4.49 8.14 -10.49
N GLN A 303 -4.47 6.82 -10.72
CA GLN A 303 -3.24 6.04 -10.73
C GLN A 303 -2.33 6.45 -11.89
N ARG A 304 -1.03 6.58 -11.62
CA ARG A 304 -0.04 7.02 -12.62
C ARG A 304 0.95 5.92 -12.94
N ARG A 305 0.98 5.48 -14.20
CA ARG A 305 2.00 4.54 -14.71
C ARG A 305 3.36 5.21 -14.89
N GLU A 306 3.34 6.48 -15.26
CA GLU A 306 4.53 7.27 -15.57
C GLU A 306 5.33 7.65 -14.31
N LEU A 307 6.59 8.03 -14.54
CA LEU A 307 7.47 8.56 -13.49
C LEU A 307 7.09 10.02 -13.22
N GLY A 308 6.87 10.35 -11.95
CA GLY A 308 6.63 11.74 -11.55
C GLY A 308 7.91 12.58 -11.61
N VAL A 309 7.76 13.91 -11.60
CA VAL A 309 8.88 14.86 -11.60
C VAL A 309 9.87 14.56 -10.46
N VAL A 310 9.35 14.35 -9.24
CA VAL A 310 10.18 14.00 -8.07
C VAL A 310 11.00 12.74 -8.33
N THR A 311 10.40 11.71 -8.93
CA THR A 311 11.10 10.48 -9.29
C THR A 311 12.24 10.77 -10.26
N ILE A 312 11.97 11.50 -11.35
CA ILE A 312 12.98 11.81 -12.38
C ILE A 312 14.15 12.60 -11.77
N VAL A 313 13.85 13.66 -11.01
CA VAL A 313 14.87 14.49 -10.36
C VAL A 313 15.75 13.63 -9.45
N MET A 314 15.15 12.77 -8.63
CA MET A 314 15.92 11.91 -7.73
C MET A 314 16.77 10.88 -8.46
N LEU A 315 16.30 10.33 -9.58
CA LEU A 315 17.10 9.43 -10.43
C LEU A 315 18.31 10.14 -11.03
N VAL A 316 18.12 11.37 -11.52
CA VAL A 316 19.22 12.18 -12.08
C VAL A 316 20.24 12.52 -11.00
N LEU A 317 19.79 13.00 -9.83
CA LEU A 317 20.68 13.31 -8.71
C LEU A 317 21.45 12.07 -8.22
N ALA A 318 20.77 10.93 -8.09
CA ALA A 318 21.41 9.67 -7.73
C ALA A 318 22.44 9.24 -8.78
N GLY A 319 22.11 9.34 -10.06
CA GLY A 319 23.03 9.03 -11.16
C GLY A 319 24.29 9.90 -11.14
N LEU A 320 24.13 11.22 -10.96
CA LEU A 320 25.25 12.17 -10.85
C LEU A 320 26.11 11.87 -9.60
N ALA A 321 25.49 11.56 -8.46
CA ALA A 321 26.21 11.22 -7.25
C ALA A 321 27.04 9.94 -7.42
N ILE A 322 26.47 8.90 -8.07
CA ILE A 322 27.19 7.65 -8.36
C ILE A 322 28.37 7.89 -9.30
N LEU A 323 28.18 8.67 -10.37
CA LEU A 323 29.25 9.02 -11.30
C LEU A 323 30.37 9.83 -10.61
N GLY A 324 30.00 10.81 -9.79
CA GLY A 324 30.95 11.61 -9.01
C GLY A 324 31.75 10.75 -8.03
N TYR A 325 31.07 9.85 -7.30
CA TYR A 325 31.73 8.91 -6.38
C TYR A 325 32.69 7.97 -7.13
N GLY A 326 32.26 7.43 -8.28
CA GLY A 326 33.11 6.59 -9.13
C GLY A 326 34.35 7.31 -9.64
N ALA A 327 34.22 8.57 -10.03
CA ALA A 327 35.36 9.41 -10.47
C ALA A 327 36.35 9.67 -9.32
N ILE A 328 35.85 9.98 -8.12
CA ILE A 328 36.69 10.16 -6.92
C ILE A 328 37.43 8.86 -6.60
N LEU A 329 36.74 7.72 -6.63
CA LEU A 329 37.36 6.42 -6.35
C LEU A 329 38.45 6.08 -7.37
N ALA A 330 38.18 6.28 -8.66
CA ALA A 330 39.16 6.07 -9.72
C ALA A 330 40.39 6.98 -9.55
N PHE A 331 40.18 8.24 -9.18
CA PHE A 331 41.26 9.19 -8.89
C PHE A 331 42.12 8.76 -7.69
N VAL A 332 41.49 8.32 -6.59
CA VAL A 332 42.20 7.82 -5.40
C VAL A 332 43.03 6.58 -5.73
N VAL A 333 42.48 5.63 -6.50
CA VAL A 333 43.21 4.44 -6.95
C VAL A 333 44.39 4.81 -7.84
N ALA A 334 44.21 5.75 -8.77
CA ALA A 334 45.28 6.23 -9.64
C ALA A 334 46.42 6.89 -8.85
N LEU A 335 46.09 7.74 -7.86
CA LEU A 335 47.10 8.34 -6.97
C LEU A 335 47.85 7.29 -6.16
N GLY A 336 47.15 6.27 -5.64
CA GLY A 336 47.78 5.17 -4.91
C GLY A 336 48.75 4.37 -5.77
N ALA A 337 48.42 4.15 -7.05
CA ALA A 337 49.28 3.44 -7.99
C ALA A 337 50.53 4.25 -8.41
N MET A 338 50.45 5.58 -8.44
CA MET A 338 51.60 6.45 -8.72
C MET A 338 52.55 6.59 -7.53
N GLY A 339 52.05 6.43 -6.30
CA GLY A 339 52.87 6.47 -5.08
C GLY A 339 53.65 5.17 -4.80
N SER A 340 53.35 4.07 -5.52
CA SER A 340 54.05 2.79 -5.38
C SER A 340 55.10 2.51 -6.47
N SER A 341 55.36 3.47 -7.36
CA SER A 341 56.40 3.45 -8.40
C SER A 341 57.54 4.40 -8.07
#